data_AF-A0A9E0QP43-F1
#
_entry.id   AF-A0A9E0QP43-F1
#
_cell.length_a   1.000
_cell.length_b   1.000
_cell.length_c   1.000
_cell.angle_alpha   90.00
_cell.angle_beta   90.00
_cell.angle_gamma   90.00
#
_symmetry.space_group_name_H-M   'P 1'
#
loop_
_entity.id
_entity.type
_entity.pdbx_description
1 polymer ?
#
loop_
_entity_poly.entity_id
_entity_poly.type
_entity_poly.pdbx_seq_one_letter_code
_entity_poly.pdbx_strand_id
1 'polypeptide(L)' 'MFVFSVSACTPEVGSEQWCTDMKEKRKADWSANQITNFAKNFIFN' A
#
# COMPACT_ATOMS: atom_id res chain seq x y z
N MET A 1 -26.11 14.11 -11.80
CA MET A 1 -24.69 13.81 -12.05
C MET A 1 -24.13 13.17 -10.77
N PHE A 2 -24.20 11.84 -10.65
CA PHE A 2 -23.73 11.09 -9.48
C PHE A 2 -22.29 10.63 -9.76
N VAL A 3 -21.31 11.28 -9.13
CA VAL A 3 -19.91 10.85 -9.21
C VAL A 3 -19.72 9.78 -8.14
N PHE A 4 -19.80 8.51 -8.54
CA PHE A 4 -19.36 7.40 -7.69
C PHE A 4 -17.83 7.39 -7.69
N SER A 5 -17.23 8.03 -6.69
CA SER A 5 -15.81 7.87 -6.38
C SER A 5 -15.59 6.47 -5.81
N VAL A 6 -15.08 5.56 -6.65
CA VAL A 6 -14.70 4.21 -6.25
C VAL A 6 -13.42 4.28 -5.42
N SER A 7 -13.52 4.44 -4.11
CA SER A 7 -12.36 4.39 -3.19
C SER A 7 -12.11 2.99 -2.59
N ALA A 8 -12.71 1.94 -3.14
CA ALA A 8 -12.77 0.62 -2.50
C ALA A 8 -11.86 -0.48 -3.09
N CYS A 9 -10.92 -0.18 -4.00
CA CYS A 9 -10.00 -1.21 -4.51
C CYS A 9 -8.52 -0.98 -4.16
N THR A 10 -8.21 -0.08 -3.23
CA THR A 10 -6.85 0.00 -2.66
C THR A 10 -6.79 -0.85 -1.41
N PRO A 11 -5.97 -1.92 -1.38
CA PRO A 11 -5.82 -2.75 -0.19
C PRO A 11 -5.32 -1.93 0.99
N GLU A 12 -5.72 -2.31 2.20
CA GLU A 12 -5.39 -1.57 3.43
C GLU A 12 -3.88 -1.52 3.65
N VAL A 13 -3.34 -0.35 4.00
CA VAL A 13 -1.91 -0.15 4.21
C VAL A 13 -1.41 -1.08 5.33
N GLY A 14 -0.47 -1.97 4.99
CA GLY A 14 0.09 -2.97 5.91
C GLY A 14 -0.54 -4.36 5.78
N SER A 15 -1.62 -4.53 5.01
CA SER A 15 -2.19 -5.85 4.70
C SER A 15 -1.27 -6.67 3.78
N GLU A 16 -1.44 -7.99 3.76
CA GLU A 16 -0.67 -8.87 2.86
C GLU A 16 -0.88 -8.54 1.38
N GLN A 17 -2.12 -8.23 0.99
CA GLN A 17 -2.45 -7.81 -0.37
C GLN A 17 -1.75 -6.50 -0.74
N TRP A 18 -1.80 -5.50 0.16
CA TRP A 18 -1.10 -4.24 -0.03
C TRP A 18 0.42 -4.40 -0.09
N CYS A 19 0.99 -5.28 0.74
CA CYS A 19 2.43 -5.57 0.71
C CYS A 19 2.85 -6.26 -0.60
N THR A 20 2.00 -7.12 -1.16
CA THR A 20 2.23 -7.76 -2.46
C THR A 20 2.23 -6.73 -3.58
N ASP A 21 1.23 -5.85 -3.61
CA ASP A 21 1.17 -4.74 -4.58
C ASP A 21 2.36 -3.78 -4.42
N MET A 22 2.78 -3.51 -3.18
CA MET A 22 3.92 -2.65 -2.89
C MET A 22 5.24 -3.22 -3.41
N LYS A 23 5.41 -4.55 -3.46
CA LYS A 23 6.62 -5.18 -4.03
C LYS A 23 6.71 -4.97 -5.55
N GLU A 24 5.58 -4.93 -6.23
CA GLU A 24 5.50 -4.66 -7.68
C GLU A 24 5.65 -3.17 -7.99
N LYS A 25 5.25 -2.30 -7.05
CA LYS A 25 5.38 -0.85 -7.16
C LYS A 25 6.84 -0.39 -7.03
N ARG A 26 7.28 0.53 -7.90
CA ARG A 26 8.64 1.11 -7.83
C ARG A 26 8.86 1.85 -6.51
N LYS A 27 10.02 1.59 -5.88
CA LYS A 27 10.40 2.20 -4.57
C LYS A 27 10.44 3.74 -4.58
N ALA A 28 10.73 4.35 -5.73
CA ALA A 28 10.73 5.81 -5.88
C ALA A 28 9.33 6.43 -5.70
N ASP A 29 8.27 5.65 -5.92
CA ASP A 29 6.88 6.09 -5.77
C ASP A 29 6.30 5.81 -4.36
N TRP A 30 7.16 5.39 -3.43
CA TRP A 30 6.75 5.09 -2.06
C TRP A 30 6.76 6.36 -1.22
N SER A 31 5.71 6.55 -0.41
CA SER A 31 5.72 7.60 0.60
C SER A 31 6.43 7.14 1.89
N ALA A 32 6.85 8.09 2.73
CA ALA A 32 7.50 7.80 4.01
C ALA A 32 6.64 6.89 4.92
N ASN A 33 5.32 7.08 4.90
CA ASN A 33 4.39 6.24 5.67
C ASN A 33 4.33 4.81 5.10
N GLN A 34 4.35 4.66 3.77
CA GLN A 34 4.35 3.36 3.13
C GLN A 34 5.65 2.58 3.40
N ILE A 35 6.82 3.24 3.34
CA ILE A 35 8.11 2.63 3.71
C ILE A 35 8.07 2.11 5.15
N THR A 36 7.59 2.94 6.08
CA THR A 36 7.53 2.59 7.50
C THR A 36 6.61 1.40 7.76
N ASN A 37 5.40 1.42 7.17
CA ASN A 37 4.44 0.33 7.34
C ASN A 37 4.91 -0.96 6.66
N PHE A 38 5.50 -0.89 5.48
CA PHE A 38 6.07 -2.05 4.80
C PHE A 38 7.23 -2.66 5.60
N ALA A 39 8.13 -1.84 6.14
CA ALA A 39 9.25 -2.31 6.94
C ALA A 39 8.79 -3.00 8.23
N LYS A 40 7.83 -2.41 8.95
CA LYS A 40 7.27 -2.97 10.19
C LYS A 40 6.55 -4.30 9.98
N ASN A 41 5.77 -4.44 8.91
CA ASN A 41 4.95 -5.63 8.69
C ASN A 41 5.70 -6.76 7.97
N PHE A 42 6.73 -6.45 7.16
CA PHE A 42 7.33 -7.45 6.26
C PHE A 42 8.85 -7.61 6.36
N ILE A 43 9.60 -6.58 6.79
CA ILE A 43 11.08 -6.65 6.85
C ILE A 43 11.56 -7.04 8.25
N PHE A 44 10.80 -6.68 9.30
CA PHE A 44 11.23 -6.81 10.69
C PHE A 44 10.72 -8.06 11.43
N ASN A 45 10.13 -9.04 10.73
CA ASN A 45 9.77 -10.35 11.27
C ASN A 45 10.84 -11.38 10.89
#